data_AF-A0A7X9AQI2-F1
#
_entry.id   AF-A0A7X9AQI2-F1
#
_cell.length_a   1.000
_cell.length_b   1.000
_cell.length_c   1.000
_cell.angle_alpha   90.00
_cell.angle_beta   90.00
_cell.angle_gamma   90.00
#
_symmetry.space_group_name_H-M   'P 1'
#
loop_
_entity.id
_entity.type
_entity.pdbx_description
1 polymer ?
#
loop_
_entity_poly.entity_id
_entity_poly.type
_entity_poly.pdbx_seq_one_letter_code
_entity_poly.pdbx_strand_id
1 'polypeptide(L)'
;MPDTTNAAKLILVTRNGWPERSLPESAQPMLRRQPESDPVNALDSNPDARVVLAAPLDQTTAWLKELLRRKRHFALACLSEVNGHDLTRLAAAARKRRLQPVLLGSWRCLPPVLALRELAVSGVLGKLSKLNITAPPRETLAQAIAAADLAAFLNPANHPLDCILTTDSQSEQPTITIAITGSAGSATATGALAGDKGALTTVFGNRSRTIPLQPGQPDQTEWRLFLAAPPESQCLMTINEAADIMAKNNQPLMRGARGEGRGAFF
;
A
#
# COMPACT_ATOMS: atom_id res chain seq x y z
N MET A 1 11.08 11.47 36.85
CA MET A 1 10.67 10.87 35.55
C MET A 1 10.32 12.01 34.62
N PRO A 2 10.82 12.06 33.37
CA PRO A 2 10.37 13.10 32.45
C PRO A 2 8.89 12.89 32.17
N ASP A 3 8.14 13.98 32.20
CA ASP A 3 6.70 14.06 32.01
C ASP A 3 6.36 13.70 30.56
N THR A 4 6.04 12.42 30.29
CA THR A 4 5.72 11.92 28.94
C THR A 4 4.33 12.32 28.45
N THR A 5 3.57 13.05 29.25
CA THR A 5 2.16 13.37 29.01
C THR A 5 1.95 14.33 27.82
N ASN A 6 3.03 14.94 27.30
CA ASN A 6 2.99 15.93 26.19
C ASN A 6 3.86 15.58 24.97
N ALA A 7 4.45 14.37 24.88
CA ALA A 7 5.21 14.00 23.69
C ALA A 7 4.28 13.69 22.51
N ALA A 8 4.56 14.23 21.32
CA ALA A 8 3.76 13.93 20.14
C ALA A 8 3.85 12.43 19.79
N LYS A 9 2.72 11.79 19.47
CA LYS A 9 2.68 10.43 18.93
C LYS A 9 3.05 10.39 17.45
N LEU A 10 2.81 11.50 16.75
CA LEU A 10 3.05 11.65 15.33
C LEU A 10 3.78 12.96 15.03
N ILE A 11 4.84 12.88 14.23
CA ILE A 11 5.38 14.02 13.49
C ILE A 11 4.89 13.92 12.05
N LEU A 12 4.15 14.93 11.61
CA LEU A 12 3.71 15.06 10.24
C LEU A 12 4.56 16.13 9.54
N VAL A 13 5.37 15.69 8.58
CA VAL A 13 6.20 16.58 7.75
C VAL A 13 5.43 16.89 6.48
N THR A 14 4.96 18.13 6.36
CA THR A 14 3.99 18.52 5.33
C THR A 14 4.06 20.01 5.04
N ARG A 15 3.63 20.42 3.84
CA ARG A 15 3.40 21.83 3.51
C ARG A 15 2.10 22.33 4.15
N ASN A 16 1.97 23.64 4.33
CA ASN A 16 0.71 24.24 4.79
C ASN A 16 -0.47 23.76 3.92
N GLY A 17 -1.54 23.29 4.56
CA GLY A 17 -2.75 22.83 3.87
C GLY A 17 -2.76 21.37 3.40
N TRP A 18 -1.70 20.59 3.69
CA TRP A 18 -1.63 19.18 3.32
C TRP A 18 -1.44 18.28 4.56
N PRO A 19 -2.04 17.07 4.65
CA PRO A 19 -3.03 16.52 3.73
C PRO A 19 -4.34 17.31 3.76
N GLU A 20 -5.02 17.40 2.62
CA GLU A 20 -6.40 17.92 2.55
C GLU A 20 -7.41 17.06 3.34
N ARG A 21 -6.98 15.87 3.79
CA ARG A 21 -7.81 14.87 4.46
C ARG A 21 -7.72 15.00 5.99
N SER A 22 -8.85 14.74 6.65
CA SER A 22 -8.92 14.71 8.11
C SER A 22 -8.14 13.51 8.68
N LEU A 23 -7.24 13.79 9.62
CA LEU A 23 -6.50 12.77 10.36
C LEU A 23 -7.37 12.12 11.44
N PRO A 24 -7.20 10.83 11.75
CA PRO A 24 -7.94 10.18 12.82
C PRO A 24 -7.53 10.75 14.20
N GLU A 25 -8.45 10.73 15.18
CA GLU A 25 -8.17 11.16 16.56
C GLU A 25 -6.98 10.44 17.19
N SER A 26 -6.76 9.18 16.84
CA SER A 26 -5.61 8.38 17.29
C SER A 26 -4.25 8.98 16.89
N ALA A 27 -4.22 9.87 15.90
CA ALA A 27 -3.02 10.60 15.49
C ALA A 27 -2.66 11.74 16.46
N GLN A 28 -3.55 12.10 17.40
CA GLN A 28 -3.30 13.10 18.42
C GLN A 28 -2.68 12.48 19.69
N PRO A 29 -1.69 13.14 20.34
CA PRO A 29 -1.10 14.43 19.97
C PRO A 29 -0.17 14.34 18.75
N MET A 30 -0.23 15.33 17.85
CA MET A 30 0.58 15.43 16.63
C MET A 30 1.39 16.73 16.57
N LEU A 31 2.62 16.64 16.09
CA LEU A 31 3.48 17.77 15.75
C LEU A 31 3.57 17.96 14.22
N ARG A 32 3.07 19.10 13.73
CA ARG A 32 3.24 19.47 12.31
C ARG A 32 4.58 20.17 12.10
N ARG A 33 5.29 19.78 11.04
CA ARG A 33 6.59 20.32 10.65
C ARG A 33 6.60 20.61 9.15
N GLN A 34 7.22 21.72 8.76
CA GLN A 34 7.47 21.99 7.35
C GLN A 34 8.67 21.16 6.86
N PRO A 35 8.74 20.81 5.56
CA PRO A 35 9.84 20.02 5.00
C PRO A 35 11.24 20.62 5.26
N GLU A 36 11.34 21.95 5.36
CA GLU A 36 12.60 22.69 5.53
C GLU A 36 13.03 22.80 7.00
N SER A 37 12.15 22.40 7.93
CA SER A 37 12.46 22.44 9.36
C SER A 37 13.56 21.44 9.73
N ASP A 38 14.33 21.75 10.77
CA ASP A 38 15.41 20.90 11.25
C ASP A 38 14.88 19.56 11.80
N PRO A 39 15.18 18.42 11.15
CA PRO A 39 14.73 17.12 11.60
C PRO A 39 15.42 16.67 12.89
N VAL A 40 16.65 17.13 13.17
CA VAL A 40 17.44 16.67 14.33
C VAL A 40 16.74 17.09 15.61
N ASN A 41 16.50 18.40 15.78
CA ASN A 41 15.83 18.94 16.95
C ASN A 41 14.41 18.33 17.15
N ALA A 42 13.65 18.18 16.06
CA ALA A 42 12.30 17.63 16.15
C ALA A 42 12.27 16.16 16.62
N LEU A 43 13.20 15.33 16.14
CA LEU A 43 13.31 13.92 16.50
C LEU A 43 13.93 13.74 17.90
N ASP A 44 14.85 14.61 18.32
CA ASP A 44 15.41 14.60 19.68
C ASP A 44 14.35 14.98 20.72
N SER A 45 13.52 15.97 20.41
CA SER A 45 12.44 16.41 21.30
C SER A 45 11.26 15.43 21.37
N ASN A 46 11.11 14.55 20.37
CA ASN A 46 9.99 13.59 20.29
C ASN A 46 10.51 12.20 19.90
N PRO A 47 11.27 11.55 20.79
CA PRO A 47 11.98 10.31 20.48
C PRO A 47 11.04 9.14 20.21
N ASP A 48 9.78 9.15 20.62
CA ASP A 48 8.86 8.02 20.36
C ASP A 48 7.85 8.29 19.24
N ALA A 49 7.87 9.50 18.66
CA ALA A 49 6.93 9.86 17.61
C ALA A 49 7.17 9.02 16.34
N ARG A 50 6.07 8.48 15.80
CA ARG A 50 6.04 7.99 14.42
C ARG A 50 6.16 9.18 13.47
N VAL A 51 6.74 8.97 12.29
CA VAL A 51 6.96 10.05 11.34
C VAL A 51 6.27 9.73 10.03
N VAL A 52 5.53 10.69 9.49
CA VAL A 52 4.98 10.62 8.14
C VAL A 52 5.51 11.78 7.31
N LEU A 53 6.10 11.44 6.16
CA LEU A 53 6.49 12.39 5.14
C LEU A 53 5.31 12.52 4.17
N ALA A 54 4.62 13.65 4.26
CA ALA A 54 3.48 14.01 3.42
C ALA A 54 3.82 15.20 2.52
N ALA A 55 5.06 15.28 2.06
CA ALA A 55 5.52 16.23 1.05
C ALA A 55 6.41 15.50 0.04
N PRO A 56 6.59 16.05 -1.17
CA PRO A 56 7.50 15.49 -2.17
C PRO A 56 8.87 15.07 -1.60
N LEU A 57 9.41 13.96 -2.13
CA LEU A 57 10.66 13.38 -1.63
C LEU A 57 11.87 14.31 -1.80
N ASP A 58 11.90 15.10 -2.87
CA ASP A 58 12.94 16.08 -3.13
C ASP A 58 13.04 17.13 -2.02
N GLN A 59 11.90 17.56 -1.47
CA GLN A 59 11.83 18.55 -0.40
C GLN A 59 12.03 17.95 0.98
N THR A 60 11.68 16.69 1.17
CA THR A 60 11.87 15.99 2.45
C THR A 60 13.23 15.31 2.56
N THR A 61 14.19 15.64 1.68
CA THR A 61 15.53 15.03 1.64
C THR A 61 16.26 15.07 2.99
N ALA A 62 16.21 16.19 3.72
CA ALA A 62 16.85 16.33 5.03
C ALA A 62 16.24 15.37 6.07
N TRP A 63 14.90 15.35 6.14
CA TRP A 63 14.15 14.43 6.97
C TRP A 63 14.45 12.97 6.62
N LEU A 64 14.44 12.62 5.33
CA LEU A 64 14.71 11.27 4.87
C LEU A 64 16.12 10.80 5.26
N LYS A 65 17.14 11.63 5.03
CA LYS A 65 18.52 11.33 5.43
C LYS A 65 18.60 11.06 6.92
N GLU A 66 17.94 11.88 7.73
CA GLU A 66 18.00 11.77 9.18
C GLU A 66 17.24 10.56 9.72
N LEU A 67 16.05 10.27 9.18
CA LEU A 67 15.27 9.08 9.52
C LEU A 67 16.04 7.79 9.18
N LEU A 68 16.67 7.75 8.00
CA LEU A 68 17.53 6.64 7.60
C LEU A 68 18.77 6.53 8.49
N ARG A 69 19.44 7.64 8.81
CA ARG A 69 20.62 7.67 9.69
C ARG A 69 20.29 7.09 11.07
N ARG A 70 19.16 7.49 11.64
CA ARG A 70 18.66 7.06 12.95
C ARG A 70 17.95 5.71 12.94
N LYS A 71 17.80 5.07 11.78
CA LYS A 71 17.02 3.83 11.61
C LYS A 71 15.59 3.94 12.14
N ARG A 72 14.92 5.05 11.85
CA ARG A 72 13.53 5.28 12.23
C ARG A 72 12.60 4.65 11.20
N HIS A 73 11.54 4.00 11.69
CA HIS A 73 10.40 3.65 10.84
C HIS A 73 9.58 4.91 10.58
N PHE A 74 9.16 5.07 9.33
CA PHE A 74 8.36 6.21 8.86
C PHE A 74 7.41 5.75 7.76
N ALA A 75 6.41 6.57 7.45
CA ALA A 75 5.57 6.37 6.28
C ALA A 75 5.74 7.48 5.25
N LEU A 76 5.50 7.15 3.98
CA LEU A 76 5.29 8.11 2.91
C LEU A 76 3.80 8.19 2.59
N ALA A 77 3.23 9.40 2.56
CA ALA A 77 1.81 9.58 2.30
C ALA A 77 1.46 9.77 0.80
N CYS A 78 2.45 9.98 -0.06
CA CYS A 78 2.23 10.34 -1.47
C CYS A 78 3.16 9.54 -2.38
N LEU A 79 2.58 8.63 -3.20
CA LEU A 79 3.28 8.01 -4.32
C LEU A 79 3.09 8.76 -5.64
N SER A 80 2.03 9.56 -5.78
CA SER A 80 1.69 10.22 -7.05
C SER A 80 2.79 11.16 -7.55
N GLU A 81 3.68 11.60 -6.66
CA GLU A 81 4.78 12.51 -6.96
C GLU A 81 6.16 11.81 -6.93
N VAL A 82 6.20 10.51 -6.63
CA VAL A 82 7.44 9.73 -6.55
C VAL A 82 7.68 9.02 -7.87
N ASN A 83 8.76 9.37 -8.56
CA ASN A 83 9.20 8.61 -9.73
C ASN A 83 9.79 7.24 -9.30
N GLY A 84 9.80 6.28 -10.22
CA GLY A 84 10.27 4.93 -9.94
C GLY A 84 11.74 4.81 -9.50
N HIS A 85 12.58 5.73 -9.96
CA HIS A 85 13.99 5.76 -9.61
C HIS A 85 14.19 6.15 -8.14
N ASP A 86 13.45 7.13 -7.65
CA ASP A 86 13.49 7.57 -6.25
C ASP A 86 13.00 6.48 -5.31
N LEU A 87 11.93 5.79 -5.68
CA LEU A 87 11.42 4.65 -4.91
C LEU A 87 12.45 3.52 -4.81
N THR A 88 13.12 3.19 -5.93
CA THR A 88 14.14 2.14 -5.98
C THR A 88 15.35 2.48 -5.11
N ARG A 89 15.84 3.73 -5.19
CA ARG A 89 16.95 4.19 -4.35
C ARG A 89 16.59 4.16 -2.87
N LEU A 90 15.38 4.58 -2.54
CA LEU A 90 14.91 4.56 -1.15
C LEU A 90 14.77 3.13 -0.62
N ALA A 91 14.19 2.21 -1.40
CA ALA A 91 14.12 0.80 -1.04
C ALA A 91 15.52 0.20 -0.80
N ALA A 92 16.50 0.48 -1.67
CA ALA A 92 17.88 0.04 -1.46
C ALA A 92 18.49 0.58 -0.16
N ALA A 93 18.27 1.88 0.13
CA ALA A 93 18.76 2.50 1.35
C ALA A 93 18.09 1.95 2.62
N ALA A 94 16.80 1.64 2.56
CA ALA A 94 16.02 1.03 3.63
C ALA A 94 16.47 -0.43 3.90
N ARG A 95 16.63 -1.24 2.84
CA ARG A 95 17.14 -2.62 2.93
C ARG A 95 18.50 -2.70 3.58
N LYS A 96 19.45 -1.84 3.16
CA LYS A 96 20.80 -1.76 3.77
C LYS A 96 20.74 -1.52 5.29
N ARG A 97 19.68 -0.89 5.77
CA ARG A 97 19.49 -0.51 7.18
C ARG A 97 18.50 -1.40 7.92
N ARG A 98 17.96 -2.43 7.27
CA ARG A 98 16.89 -3.31 7.77
C ARG A 98 15.66 -2.53 8.23
N LEU A 99 15.31 -1.49 7.49
CA LEU A 99 14.10 -0.71 7.71
C LEU A 99 12.98 -1.18 6.80
N GLN A 100 11.76 -1.06 7.31
CA GLN A 100 10.53 -1.25 6.57
C GLN A 100 9.71 0.04 6.64
N PRO A 101 10.08 1.07 5.87
CA PRO A 101 9.22 2.23 5.73
C PRO A 101 7.94 1.82 5.00
N VAL A 102 6.85 2.43 5.43
CA VAL A 102 5.51 2.13 4.94
C VAL A 102 5.09 3.14 3.88
N LEU A 103 4.19 2.70 3.00
CA LEU A 103 3.60 3.51 1.96
C LEU A 103 2.09 3.58 2.21
N LEU A 104 1.59 4.78 2.48
CA LEU A 104 0.16 5.05 2.62
C LEU A 104 -0.45 5.29 1.24
N GLY A 105 -1.76 5.08 1.11
CA GLY A 105 -2.47 5.04 -0.16
C GLY A 105 -2.48 3.64 -0.80
N SER A 106 -2.24 2.59 0.00
CA SER A 106 -2.46 1.21 -0.44
C SER A 106 -3.95 0.90 -0.45
N TRP A 107 -4.37 0.03 -1.37
CA TRP A 107 -5.74 -0.46 -1.40
C TRP A 107 -6.01 -1.58 -0.39
N ARG A 108 -5.01 -2.00 0.40
CA ARG A 108 -5.13 -3.05 1.42
C ARG A 108 -6.23 -2.78 2.45
N CYS A 109 -6.52 -1.51 2.76
CA CYS A 109 -7.51 -1.12 3.79
C CYS A 109 -8.92 -0.87 3.23
N LEU A 110 -9.17 -1.12 1.95
CA LEU A 110 -10.53 -1.05 1.39
C LEU A 110 -11.41 -2.16 1.98
N PRO A 111 -12.66 -1.88 2.40
CA PRO A 111 -13.60 -2.91 2.87
C PRO A 111 -13.71 -4.15 1.95
N PRO A 112 -13.84 -4.02 0.62
CA PRO A 112 -13.86 -5.20 -0.26
C PRO A 112 -12.58 -6.03 -0.21
N VAL A 113 -11.41 -5.40 -0.06
CA VAL A 113 -10.12 -6.08 0.01
C VAL A 113 -9.97 -6.82 1.34
N LEU A 114 -10.30 -6.17 2.46
CA LEU A 114 -10.23 -6.78 3.78
C LEU A 114 -11.16 -8.00 3.90
N ALA A 115 -12.39 -7.88 3.39
CA ALA A 115 -13.34 -8.99 3.39
C ALA A 115 -12.84 -10.19 2.57
N LEU A 116 -12.26 -9.94 1.39
CA LEU A 116 -11.67 -11.00 0.57
C LEU A 116 -10.41 -11.60 1.20
N ARG A 117 -9.58 -10.78 1.85
CA ARG A 117 -8.39 -11.25 2.58
C ARG A 117 -8.79 -12.22 3.69
N GLU A 118 -9.87 -11.96 4.42
CA GLU A 118 -10.37 -12.87 5.45
C GLU A 118 -10.77 -14.24 4.87
N LEU A 119 -11.47 -14.26 3.73
CA LEU A 119 -11.81 -15.50 3.03
C LEU A 119 -10.56 -16.24 2.51
N ALA A 120 -9.59 -15.51 1.97
CA ALA A 120 -8.35 -16.10 1.46
C ALA A 120 -7.49 -16.69 2.59
N VAL A 121 -7.35 -15.98 3.72
CA VAL A 121 -6.55 -16.42 4.88
C VAL A 121 -7.21 -17.57 5.63
N SER A 122 -8.54 -17.55 5.76
CA SER A 122 -9.28 -18.67 6.39
C SER A 122 -9.25 -19.96 5.56
N GLY A 123 -8.88 -19.88 4.28
CA GLY A 123 -8.82 -21.04 3.38
C GLY A 123 -10.19 -21.55 2.93
N VAL A 124 -11.28 -20.83 3.22
CA VAL A 124 -12.65 -21.26 2.91
C VAL A 124 -12.89 -21.42 1.40
N LEU A 125 -12.16 -20.69 0.56
CA LEU A 125 -12.20 -20.81 -0.90
C LEU A 125 -11.39 -22.00 -1.45
N GLY A 126 -10.67 -22.73 -0.58
CA GLY A 126 -9.76 -23.80 -0.97
C GLY A 126 -8.51 -23.27 -1.68
N LYS A 127 -7.95 -24.06 -2.60
CA LYS A 127 -6.76 -23.65 -3.36
C LYS A 127 -7.15 -22.59 -4.38
N LEU A 128 -6.62 -21.38 -4.21
CA LEU A 128 -6.86 -20.27 -5.14
C LEU A 128 -6.27 -20.58 -6.53
N SER A 129 -7.03 -20.28 -7.58
CA SER A 129 -6.65 -20.56 -8.97
C SER A 129 -6.72 -19.31 -9.86
N LYS A 130 -7.62 -18.38 -9.56
CA LYS A 130 -7.79 -17.15 -10.36
C LYS A 130 -8.10 -15.93 -9.49
N LEU A 131 -7.55 -14.79 -9.88
CA LEU A 131 -7.83 -13.48 -9.32
C LEU A 131 -8.04 -12.48 -10.45
N ASN A 132 -9.23 -11.88 -10.49
CA ASN A 132 -9.53 -10.77 -11.40
C ASN A 132 -9.68 -9.50 -10.58
N ILE A 133 -8.95 -8.45 -10.95
CA ILE A 133 -9.08 -7.13 -10.36
C ILE A 133 -9.51 -6.19 -11.49
N THR A 134 -10.66 -5.59 -11.33
CA THR A 134 -11.11 -4.47 -12.16
C THR A 134 -10.99 -3.21 -11.30
N ALA A 135 -10.07 -2.31 -11.66
CA ALA A 135 -9.81 -1.07 -10.93
C ALA A 135 -10.02 0.14 -11.85
N PRO A 136 -10.09 1.37 -11.33
CA PRO A 136 -10.15 2.57 -12.17
C PRO A 136 -8.94 2.67 -13.11
N PRO A 137 -8.98 3.52 -14.15
CA PRO A 137 -7.87 3.68 -15.09
C PRO A 137 -6.56 3.93 -14.34
N ARG A 138 -5.49 3.23 -14.75
CA ARG A 138 -4.16 3.35 -14.14
C ARG A 138 -3.50 4.63 -14.65
N GLU A 139 -3.98 5.77 -14.20
CA GLU A 139 -3.46 7.09 -14.60
C GLU A 139 -2.10 7.37 -13.94
N THR A 140 -1.82 6.72 -12.81
CA THR A 140 -0.61 6.97 -12.03
C THR A 140 0.18 5.68 -11.71
N LEU A 141 1.49 5.83 -11.54
CA LEU A 141 2.37 4.76 -11.04
C LEU A 141 1.88 4.21 -9.70
N ALA A 142 1.33 5.07 -8.84
CA ALA A 142 0.77 4.69 -7.54
C ALA A 142 -0.36 3.66 -7.67
N GLN A 143 -1.31 3.91 -8.58
CA GLN A 143 -2.42 2.99 -8.83
C GLN A 143 -1.94 1.66 -9.43
N ALA A 144 -0.94 1.69 -10.31
CA ALA A 144 -0.37 0.47 -10.87
C ALA A 144 0.32 -0.39 -9.79
N ILE A 145 1.06 0.24 -8.86
CA ILE A 145 1.68 -0.44 -7.72
C ILE A 145 0.59 -0.99 -6.79
N ALA A 146 -0.39 -0.18 -6.40
CA ALA A 146 -1.46 -0.59 -5.50
C ALA A 146 -2.26 -1.79 -6.05
N ALA A 147 -2.56 -1.79 -7.35
CA ALA A 147 -3.27 -2.88 -7.99
C ALA A 147 -2.46 -4.20 -8.03
N ALA A 148 -1.16 -4.13 -8.33
CA ALA A 148 -0.28 -5.30 -8.30
C ALA A 148 -0.01 -5.79 -6.87
N ASP A 149 0.03 -4.88 -5.90
CA ASP A 149 0.14 -5.19 -4.47
C ASP A 149 -1.05 -6.02 -3.98
N LEU A 150 -2.26 -5.68 -4.41
CA LEU A 150 -3.47 -6.45 -4.06
C LEU A 150 -3.37 -7.92 -4.46
N ALA A 151 -2.72 -8.25 -5.58
CA ALA A 151 -2.58 -9.64 -6.01
C ALA A 151 -1.72 -10.46 -5.02
N ALA A 152 -0.60 -9.89 -4.58
CA ALA A 152 0.23 -10.51 -3.54
C ALA A 152 -0.49 -10.54 -2.19
N PHE A 153 -1.17 -9.44 -1.84
CA PHE A 153 -1.91 -9.33 -0.59
C PHE A 153 -3.14 -10.24 -0.53
N LEU A 154 -3.75 -10.63 -1.63
CA LEU A 154 -4.89 -11.56 -1.62
C LEU A 154 -4.46 -13.04 -1.80
N ASN A 155 -3.17 -13.30 -1.99
CA ASN A 155 -2.60 -14.63 -2.15
C ASN A 155 -1.50 -14.92 -1.10
N PRO A 156 -1.85 -15.03 0.20
CA PRO A 156 -0.87 -15.21 1.28
C PRO A 156 -0.01 -16.48 1.13
N ALA A 157 -0.57 -17.54 0.54
CA ALA A 157 0.14 -18.79 0.34
C ALA A 157 1.16 -18.74 -0.82
N ASN A 158 1.16 -17.65 -1.59
CA ASN A 158 2.05 -17.42 -2.74
C ASN A 158 2.07 -18.59 -3.73
N HIS A 159 0.92 -19.24 -3.91
CA HIS A 159 0.75 -20.29 -4.91
C HIS A 159 0.59 -19.68 -6.30
N PRO A 160 0.93 -20.41 -7.38
CA PRO A 160 0.67 -19.96 -8.74
C PRO A 160 -0.81 -19.59 -8.90
N LEU A 161 -1.07 -18.34 -9.28
CA LEU A 161 -2.39 -17.74 -9.38
C LEU A 161 -2.50 -17.01 -10.72
N ASP A 162 -3.52 -17.32 -11.52
CA ASP A 162 -3.81 -16.54 -12.72
C ASP A 162 -4.40 -15.19 -12.31
N CYS A 163 -3.63 -14.11 -12.52
CA CYS A 163 -4.02 -12.77 -12.10
C CYS A 163 -4.26 -11.89 -13.32
N ILE A 164 -5.50 -11.44 -13.48
CA ILE A 164 -5.92 -10.53 -14.54
C ILE A 164 -6.26 -9.18 -13.90
N LEU A 165 -5.64 -8.12 -14.41
CA LEU A 165 -5.89 -6.75 -13.96
C LEU A 165 -6.42 -5.90 -15.11
N THR A 166 -7.71 -5.60 -15.07
CA THR A 166 -8.45 -4.78 -16.03
C THR A 166 -8.75 -3.39 -15.48
N THR A 167 -9.02 -2.46 -16.40
CA THR A 167 -9.43 -1.09 -16.07
C THR A 167 -10.91 -0.89 -16.34
N ASP A 168 -11.63 -0.31 -15.40
CA ASP A 168 -12.99 0.19 -15.61
C ASP A 168 -12.93 1.57 -16.27
N SER A 169 -13.46 1.67 -17.49
CA SER A 169 -13.42 2.90 -18.29
C SER A 169 -14.67 3.77 -18.14
N GLN A 170 -15.63 3.42 -17.25
CA GLN A 170 -16.99 3.98 -17.34
C GLN A 170 -17.64 4.54 -16.06
N SER A 171 -16.92 4.78 -14.96
CA SER A 171 -17.59 5.26 -13.73
C SER A 171 -17.29 6.71 -13.37
N GLU A 172 -18.35 7.50 -13.15
CA GLU A 172 -18.31 8.82 -12.50
C GLU A 172 -17.79 8.74 -11.05
N GLN A 173 -17.84 7.56 -10.42
CA GLN A 173 -17.29 7.30 -9.09
C GLN A 173 -16.28 6.15 -9.15
N PRO A 174 -15.00 6.34 -8.78
CA PRO A 174 -13.99 5.29 -8.89
C PRO A 174 -14.33 4.13 -7.96
N THR A 175 -14.62 2.96 -8.55
CA THR A 175 -14.87 1.71 -7.82
C THR A 175 -13.80 0.67 -8.10
N ILE A 176 -13.68 -0.30 -7.21
CA ILE A 176 -12.88 -1.50 -7.40
C ILE A 176 -13.80 -2.71 -7.34
N THR A 177 -13.59 -3.67 -8.25
CA THR A 177 -14.21 -4.98 -8.21
C THR A 177 -13.11 -6.04 -8.22
N ILE A 178 -13.18 -6.99 -7.30
CA ILE A 178 -12.19 -8.05 -7.15
C ILE A 178 -12.93 -9.37 -7.08
N ALA A 179 -12.55 -10.32 -7.93
CA ALA A 179 -13.08 -11.67 -7.93
C ALA A 179 -11.95 -12.68 -7.68
N ILE A 180 -12.11 -13.51 -6.65
CA ILE A 180 -11.23 -14.62 -6.30
C ILE A 180 -11.96 -15.93 -6.59
N THR A 181 -11.30 -16.84 -7.31
CA THR A 181 -11.78 -18.21 -7.53
C THR A 181 -10.81 -19.18 -6.90
N GLY A 182 -11.33 -20.15 -6.15
CA GLY A 182 -10.59 -21.28 -5.64
C GLY A 182 -11.33 -22.60 -5.86
N SER A 183 -10.70 -23.69 -5.43
CA SER A 183 -11.22 -25.04 -5.65
C SER A 183 -12.56 -25.35 -4.97
N ALA A 184 -12.91 -24.61 -3.90
CA ALA A 184 -14.14 -24.82 -3.15
C ALA A 184 -15.26 -23.83 -3.51
N GLY A 185 -14.93 -22.71 -4.16
CA GLY A 185 -15.89 -21.66 -4.48
C GLY A 185 -15.23 -20.38 -4.99
N SER A 186 -16.03 -19.32 -5.11
CA SER A 186 -15.58 -18.01 -5.54
C SER A 186 -16.16 -16.90 -4.68
N ALA A 187 -15.45 -15.77 -4.60
CA ALA A 187 -15.93 -14.57 -3.95
C ALA A 187 -15.66 -13.36 -4.84
N THR A 188 -16.65 -12.47 -4.96
CA THR A 188 -16.54 -11.20 -5.67
C THR A 188 -16.89 -10.09 -4.71
N ALA A 189 -16.00 -9.13 -4.51
CA ALA A 189 -16.25 -7.94 -3.73
C ALA A 189 -16.13 -6.69 -4.59
N THR A 190 -17.09 -5.78 -4.43
CA THR A 190 -17.11 -4.48 -5.10
C THR A 190 -17.25 -3.38 -4.06
N GLY A 191 -16.63 -2.23 -4.27
CA GLY A 191 -16.82 -1.05 -3.43
C GLY A 191 -16.18 0.20 -4.01
N ALA A 192 -16.59 1.36 -3.53
CA ALA A 192 -15.97 2.62 -3.88
C ALA A 192 -14.59 2.76 -3.22
N LEU A 193 -13.67 3.47 -3.88
CA LEU A 193 -12.33 3.74 -3.31
C LEU A 193 -12.39 4.61 -2.05
N ALA A 194 -13.47 5.38 -1.85
CA ALA A 194 -13.71 6.14 -0.62
C ALA A 194 -14.11 5.25 0.58
N GLY A 195 -14.41 3.97 0.34
CA GLY A 195 -14.79 3.00 1.38
C GLY A 195 -16.29 2.85 1.60
N ASP A 196 -17.14 3.52 0.82
CA ASP A 196 -18.60 3.37 0.88
C ASP A 196 -19.15 2.36 -0.15
N LYS A 197 -20.43 2.00 0.02
CA LYS A 197 -21.23 1.17 -0.90
C LYS A 197 -20.58 -0.17 -1.28
N GLY A 198 -19.93 -0.82 -0.33
CA GLY A 198 -19.30 -2.12 -0.54
C GLY A 198 -20.29 -3.28 -0.51
N ALA A 199 -20.04 -4.32 -1.30
CA ALA A 199 -20.76 -5.59 -1.25
C ALA A 199 -19.81 -6.77 -1.49
N LEU A 200 -20.11 -7.90 -0.84
CA LEU A 200 -19.41 -9.16 -1.03
C LEU A 200 -20.42 -10.21 -1.46
N THR A 201 -20.17 -10.83 -2.61
CA THR A 201 -20.89 -12.00 -3.11
C THR A 201 -19.99 -13.22 -2.99
N THR A 202 -20.51 -14.30 -2.41
CA THR A 202 -19.83 -15.59 -2.31
C THR A 202 -20.65 -16.66 -3.01
N VAL A 203 -19.96 -17.59 -3.67
CA VAL A 203 -20.57 -18.70 -4.39
C VAL A 203 -19.86 -20.00 -3.98
N PHE A 204 -20.63 -20.92 -3.41
CA PHE A 204 -20.16 -22.25 -3.00
C PHE A 204 -21.13 -23.30 -3.53
N GLY A 205 -20.65 -24.18 -4.42
CA GLY A 205 -21.51 -25.09 -5.18
C GLY A 205 -22.59 -24.29 -5.93
N ASN A 206 -23.86 -24.66 -5.74
CA ASN A 206 -25.01 -23.99 -6.39
C ASN A 206 -25.64 -22.88 -5.53
N ARG A 207 -24.97 -22.45 -4.45
CA ARG A 207 -25.49 -21.41 -3.54
C ARG A 207 -24.70 -20.13 -3.72
N SER A 208 -25.42 -19.03 -3.95
CA SER A 208 -24.87 -17.68 -3.97
C SER A 208 -25.46 -16.87 -2.81
N ARG A 209 -24.62 -16.06 -2.17
CA ARG A 209 -25.05 -15.11 -1.14
C ARG A 209 -24.32 -13.80 -1.31
N THR A 210 -25.07 -12.71 -1.33
CA THR A 210 -24.55 -11.34 -1.32
C THR A 210 -24.85 -10.69 0.03
N ILE A 211 -23.85 -10.04 0.62
CA ILE A 211 -23.99 -9.25 1.84
C ILE A 211 -23.43 -7.84 1.60
N PRO A 212 -24.04 -6.80 2.20
CA PRO A 212 -23.44 -5.47 2.22
C PRO A 212 -22.21 -5.48 3.13
N LEU A 213 -21.17 -4.75 2.72
CA LEU A 213 -20.01 -4.47 3.56
C LEU A 213 -20.25 -3.19 4.34
N GLN A 214 -19.76 -3.15 5.57
CA GLN A 214 -19.82 -1.95 6.38
C GLN A 214 -18.98 -0.84 5.70
N PRO A 215 -19.50 0.41 5.63
CA PRO A 215 -18.71 1.54 5.18
C PRO A 215 -17.44 1.68 6.02
N GLY A 216 -16.33 1.96 5.35
CA GLY A 216 -15.04 2.18 5.97
C GLY A 216 -14.48 3.55 5.66
N GLN A 217 -13.42 3.93 6.36
CA GLN A 217 -12.59 5.10 6.06
C GLN A 217 -11.17 4.59 5.78
N PRO A 218 -10.87 4.09 4.56
CA PRO A 218 -9.64 3.36 4.25
C PRO A 218 -8.38 4.12 4.66
N ASP A 219 -8.32 5.41 4.34
CA ASP A 219 -7.20 6.27 4.72
C ASP A 219 -7.04 6.34 6.24
N GLN A 220 -8.13 6.60 6.98
CA GLN A 220 -8.06 6.67 8.44
C GLN A 220 -7.63 5.33 9.05
N THR A 221 -8.06 4.22 8.46
CA THR A 221 -7.63 2.87 8.85
C THR A 221 -6.13 2.70 8.63
N GLU A 222 -5.58 3.14 7.50
CA GLU A 222 -4.13 3.09 7.26
C GLU A 222 -3.35 3.90 8.31
N TRP A 223 -3.78 5.13 8.59
CA TRP A 223 -3.17 5.97 9.61
C TRP A 223 -3.22 5.31 11.00
N ARG A 224 -4.37 4.75 11.39
CA ARG A 224 -4.53 4.02 12.66
C ARG A 224 -3.59 2.81 12.73
N LEU A 225 -3.52 2.02 11.66
CA LEU A 225 -2.63 0.87 11.59
C LEU A 225 -1.16 1.27 11.67
N PHE A 226 -0.73 2.34 10.98
CA PHE A 226 0.65 2.81 11.05
C PHE A 226 1.06 3.27 12.46
N LEU A 227 0.12 3.89 13.18
CA LEU A 227 0.36 4.37 14.54
C LEU A 227 0.34 3.24 15.58
N ALA A 228 -0.53 2.24 15.40
CA ALA A 228 -0.75 1.17 16.37
C ALA A 228 0.09 -0.08 16.12
N ALA A 229 0.28 -0.47 14.86
CA ALA A 229 0.89 -1.74 14.50
C ALA A 229 2.43 -1.62 14.40
N PRO A 230 3.15 -2.69 14.76
CA PRO A 230 4.53 -2.86 14.34
C PRO A 230 4.65 -2.78 12.80
N PRO A 231 5.70 -2.15 12.26
CA PRO A 231 5.94 -2.08 10.81
C PRO A 231 5.91 -3.44 10.11
N GLU A 232 6.23 -4.53 10.81
CA GLU A 232 6.28 -5.88 10.27
C GLU A 232 4.91 -6.54 10.07
N SER A 233 3.81 -5.91 10.51
CA SER A 233 2.48 -6.55 10.60
C SER A 233 1.85 -6.89 9.24
N GLN A 234 2.51 -6.60 8.11
CA GLN A 234 2.07 -6.82 6.73
C GLN A 234 0.69 -6.23 6.37
N CYS A 235 0.06 -5.49 7.27
CA CYS A 235 -1.22 -4.83 7.04
C CYS A 235 -1.10 -3.66 6.06
N LEU A 236 0.06 -3.02 6.00
CA LEU A 236 0.35 -1.89 5.13
C LEU A 236 1.44 -2.25 4.14
N MET A 237 1.37 -1.67 2.95
CA MET A 237 2.39 -1.87 1.92
C MET A 237 3.69 -1.19 2.34
N THR A 238 4.81 -1.89 2.18
CA THR A 238 6.14 -1.31 2.43
C THR A 238 6.74 -0.72 1.15
N ILE A 239 7.67 0.23 1.31
CA ILE A 239 8.44 0.76 0.18
C ILE A 239 9.24 -0.33 -0.54
N ASN A 240 9.73 -1.33 0.19
CA ASN A 240 10.47 -2.45 -0.39
C ASN A 240 9.57 -3.28 -1.31
N GLU A 241 8.35 -3.60 -0.87
CA GLU A 241 7.36 -4.33 -1.69
C GLU A 241 6.98 -3.53 -2.94
N ALA A 242 6.71 -2.23 -2.78
CA ALA A 242 6.40 -1.34 -3.90
C ALA A 242 7.53 -1.30 -4.94
N ALA A 243 8.79 -1.20 -4.50
CA ALA A 243 9.95 -1.24 -5.40
C ALA A 243 10.14 -2.60 -6.08
N ASP A 244 9.84 -3.71 -5.41
CA ASP A 244 9.91 -5.05 -6.01
C ASP A 244 8.84 -5.27 -7.07
N ILE A 245 7.62 -4.77 -6.84
CA ILE A 245 6.54 -4.75 -7.84
C ILE A 245 6.98 -3.94 -9.07
N MET A 246 7.55 -2.76 -8.87
CA MET A 246 8.06 -1.93 -9.96
C MET A 246 9.16 -2.62 -10.76
N ALA A 247 10.14 -3.25 -10.08
CA ALA A 247 11.23 -3.93 -10.75
C ALA A 247 10.73 -5.08 -11.63
N LYS A 248 9.72 -5.84 -11.17
CA LYS A 248 9.10 -6.92 -11.95
C LYS A 248 8.37 -6.40 -13.19
N ASN A 249 7.64 -5.30 -13.07
CA ASN A 249 6.91 -4.71 -14.19
C ASN A 249 7.82 -4.07 -15.25
N ASN A 250 9.05 -3.69 -14.87
CA ASN A 250 10.06 -3.09 -15.77
C ASN A 250 11.05 -4.11 -16.36
N GLN A 251 10.92 -5.42 -16.06
CA GLN A 251 11.72 -6.42 -16.75
C GLN A 251 11.21 -6.59 -18.19
N PRO A 252 12.03 -6.40 -19.23
CA PRO A 252 11.64 -6.80 -20.57
C PRO A 252 11.37 -8.31 -20.57
N LEU A 253 10.26 -8.72 -21.18
CA LEU A 253 9.88 -10.12 -21.41
C LEU A 253 10.96 -10.85 -22.25
N MET A 254 12.08 -11.19 -21.64
CA MET A 254 13.10 -12.05 -22.21
C MET A 254 12.93 -13.46 -21.65
N ARG A 255 11.99 -14.20 -22.24
CA ARG A 255 12.09 -15.66 -22.42
C ARG A 255 10.92 -16.18 -23.25
N GLY A 256 11.17 -16.35 -24.55
CA GLY A 256 10.19 -16.94 -25.45
C GLY A 256 10.63 -17.06 -26.91
N ALA A 257 11.90 -17.37 -27.20
CA ALA A 257 12.27 -17.95 -28.49
C ALA A 257 13.64 -18.65 -28.38
N ARG A 258 13.61 -19.97 -28.20
CA ARG A 258 14.64 -20.81 -28.83
C ARG A 258 14.31 -20.80 -30.31
N GLY A 259 15.20 -20.22 -31.11
CA GLY A 259 15.16 -20.22 -32.56
C GLY A 259 16.58 -20.01 -33.05
N GLU A 260 17.03 -20.97 -33.83
CA GLU A 260 18.37 -21.12 -34.37
C GLU A 260 18.82 -19.90 -35.19
N GLY A 261 20.15 -19.72 -35.32
CA GLY A 261 20.69 -18.98 -36.47
C GLY A 261 21.85 -18.05 -36.17
N ARG A 262 23.06 -18.58 -36.36
CA ARG A 262 24.24 -17.97 -37.01
C ARG A 262 24.32 -16.43 -37.05
N GLY A 263 25.44 -15.88 -36.56
CA GLY A 263 25.92 -14.56 -37.00
C GLY A 263 27.09 -14.06 -36.16
N ALA A 264 28.18 -13.70 -36.83
CA ALA A 264 29.49 -13.32 -36.31
C ALA A 264 29.56 -12.00 -35.51
N PHE A 265 30.66 -11.85 -34.74
CA PHE A 265 31.52 -10.67 -34.47
C PHE A 265 30.94 -9.27 -34.81
N PHE A 266 31.02 -8.22 -33.98
CA PHE A 266 32.15 -7.66 -33.21
C PHE A 266 31.66 -6.95 -31.95
#